data_AF-A0ABD6Q906-F1
#
_entry.id   AF-A0ABD6Q906-F1
#
_cell.length_a   1.000
_cell.length_b   1.000
_cell.length_c   1.000
_cell.angle_alpha   90.00
_cell.angle_beta   90.00
_cell.angle_gamma   90.00
#
_symmetry.space_group_name_H-M   'P 1'
#
loop_
_entity.id
_entity.type
_entity.pdbx_description
1 polymer ?
#
loop_
_entity_poly.entity_id
_entity_poly.type
_entity_poly.pdbx_seq_one_letter_code
_entity_poly.pdbx_strand_id
1 'polypeptide(L)'
;MLEFLSTLHWGAVFQIVVIDILLGGDNAVVIALACRNLPANQRLRGVVWGTAGAILLRIVLIAFAVVLLDVPFLKFAGGVLLLWIGIKLMAPAADAHDDIKPADKLWAAVKTIVIADAVMSLDNVIAIAGAAERADPSHRLALVIFGLVVSVPIIVWGSTLVLKMLDRFPIIVTLGAGLLGWIAGGLMVNDPAGDRWPLLDTPAAIHGASIAGALIVVVAGYALRKRRGTSGAPGSH
;
A
#
# COMPACT_ATOMS: atom_id res chain seq x y z
N MET A 1 -11.62 -22.47 -15.23
CA MET A 1 -12.12 -21.19 -14.69
C MET A 1 -12.49 -21.30 -13.20
N LEU A 2 -13.24 -22.34 -12.79
CA LEU A 2 -13.49 -22.60 -11.36
C LEU A 2 -12.23 -23.04 -10.59
N GLU A 3 -11.33 -23.82 -11.21
CA GLU A 3 -10.04 -24.18 -10.60
C GLU A 3 -9.16 -22.95 -10.31
N PHE A 4 -9.13 -21.98 -11.22
CA PHE A 4 -8.45 -20.70 -11.02
C PHE A 4 -9.01 -19.96 -9.80
N LEU A 5 -10.34 -19.89 -9.64
CA LEU A 5 -10.96 -19.26 -8.47
C LEU A 5 -10.72 -20.02 -7.15
N SER A 6 -10.51 -21.34 -7.20
CA SER A 6 -10.17 -22.15 -6.02
C SER A 6 -8.68 -22.16 -5.66
N THR A 7 -7.78 -21.94 -6.62
CA THR A 7 -6.32 -21.86 -6.41
C THR A 7 -5.84 -20.45 -6.06
N LEU A 8 -6.67 -19.42 -6.26
CA LEU A 8 -6.37 -18.09 -5.73
C LEU A 8 -6.22 -18.19 -4.21
N HIS A 9 -5.05 -17.84 -3.70
CA HIS A 9 -4.84 -17.60 -2.28
C HIS A 9 -5.68 -16.37 -1.89
N TRP A 10 -6.95 -16.59 -1.53
CA TRP A 10 -7.89 -15.54 -1.13
C TRP A 10 -7.33 -14.65 -0.01
N GLY A 11 -6.46 -15.20 0.84
CA GLY A 11 -5.70 -14.44 1.83
C GLY A 11 -4.78 -13.38 1.20
N ALA A 12 -4.06 -13.68 0.13
CA ALA A 12 -3.21 -12.73 -0.58
C ALA A 12 -4.05 -11.64 -1.26
N VAL A 13 -5.15 -12.00 -1.94
CA VAL A 13 -6.07 -11.03 -2.55
C VAL A 13 -6.64 -10.09 -1.50
N PHE A 14 -7.11 -10.64 -0.38
CA PHE A 14 -7.62 -9.85 0.74
C PHE A 14 -6.56 -8.89 1.29
N GLN A 15 -5.32 -9.37 1.47
CA GLN A 15 -4.21 -8.52 1.91
C GLN A 15 -3.94 -7.39 0.92
N ILE A 16 -3.90 -7.67 -0.38
CA ILE A 16 -3.69 -6.67 -1.43
C ILE A 16 -4.78 -5.60 -1.37
N VAL A 17 -6.06 -5.99 -1.31
CA VAL A 17 -7.18 -5.06 -1.22
C VAL A 17 -7.10 -4.20 0.05
N VAL A 18 -6.77 -4.81 1.19
CA VAL A 18 -6.61 -4.09 2.46
C VAL A 18 -5.45 -3.09 2.40
N ILE A 19 -4.29 -3.50 1.89
CA ILE A 19 -3.12 -2.64 1.73
C ILE A 19 -3.44 -1.46 0.80
N ASP A 20 -4.08 -1.72 -0.34
CA ASP A 20 -4.49 -0.68 -1.29
C ASP A 20 -5.44 0.34 -0.67
N ILE A 21 -6.39 -0.11 0.15
CA ILE A 21 -7.34 0.77 0.83
C ILE A 21 -6.62 1.64 1.89
N LEU A 22 -5.70 1.05 2.65
CA LEU A 22 -4.98 1.73 3.72
C LEU A 22 -3.95 2.74 3.21
N LEU A 23 -3.20 2.36 2.18
CA LEU A 23 -2.15 3.18 1.58
C LEU A 23 -2.65 4.00 0.40
N GLY A 24 -3.90 3.84 -0.02
CA GLY A 24 -4.46 4.52 -1.18
C GLY A 24 -5.77 5.26 -0.95
N GLY A 25 -6.28 5.31 0.29
CA GLY A 25 -7.53 6.02 0.60
C GLY A 25 -7.49 7.52 0.27
N ASP A 26 -6.35 8.16 0.47
CA ASP A 26 -6.06 9.56 0.15
C ASP A 26 -5.70 9.81 -1.32
N ASN A 27 -5.28 8.77 -2.07
CA ASN A 27 -5.07 8.87 -3.53
C ASN A 27 -6.34 9.30 -4.27
N ALA A 28 -7.52 8.93 -3.76
CA ALA A 28 -8.79 9.35 -4.36
C ALA A 28 -9.06 10.86 -4.21
N VAL A 29 -8.59 11.47 -3.10
CA VAL A 29 -8.68 12.92 -2.89
C VAL A 29 -7.78 13.65 -3.87
N VAL A 30 -6.57 13.14 -4.11
CA VAL A 30 -5.64 13.66 -5.12
C VAL A 30 -6.28 13.65 -6.52
N ILE A 31 -6.91 12.53 -6.90
CA ILE A 31 -7.63 12.41 -8.17
C ILE A 31 -8.73 13.47 -8.28
N ALA A 32 -9.52 13.66 -7.22
CA ALA A 32 -10.59 14.66 -7.19
C ALA A 32 -10.05 16.10 -7.27
N LEU A 33 -8.96 16.42 -6.55
CA LEU A 33 -8.33 17.73 -6.53
C LEU A 33 -7.71 18.09 -7.88
N ALA A 34 -7.06 17.13 -8.55
CA ALA A 34 -6.45 17.32 -9.87
C ALA A 34 -7.50 17.61 -10.95
N CYS A 35 -8.68 16.99 -10.87
CA CYS A 35 -9.78 17.19 -11.82
C CYS A 35 -10.72 18.36 -11.47
N ARG A 36 -10.55 19.04 -10.33
CA ARG A 36 -11.52 20.04 -9.83
C ARG A 36 -11.73 21.22 -10.79
N ASN A 37 -10.71 21.67 -11.50
CA ASN A 37 -10.81 22.83 -12.41
C ASN A 37 -11.26 22.46 -13.83
N LEU A 38 -11.44 21.17 -14.14
CA LEU A 38 -11.91 20.77 -15.47
C LEU A 38 -13.39 21.14 -15.67
N PRO A 39 -13.80 21.45 -16.93
CA PRO A 39 -15.20 21.59 -17.30
C PRO A 39 -16.02 20.36 -16.89
N ALA A 40 -17.28 20.56 -16.47
CA ALA A 40 -18.11 19.49 -15.91
C ALA A 40 -18.24 18.24 -16.82
N ASN A 41 -18.25 18.43 -18.14
CA ASN A 41 -18.29 17.35 -19.13
C ASN A 41 -16.95 16.58 -19.28
N GLN A 42 -15.83 17.15 -18.82
CA GLN A 42 -14.49 16.55 -18.90
C GLN A 42 -14.01 15.97 -17.58
N ARG A 43 -14.58 16.36 -16.43
CA ARG A 43 -14.19 15.86 -15.10
C ARG A 43 -14.21 14.34 -15.02
N LEU A 44 -15.33 13.71 -15.40
CA LEU A 44 -15.46 12.25 -15.36
C LEU A 44 -14.46 11.56 -16.29
N ARG A 45 -14.21 12.14 -17.48
CA ARG A 45 -13.19 11.64 -18.41
C ARG A 45 -11.80 11.75 -17.77
N GLY A 46 -11.50 12.84 -17.07
CA GLY A 46 -10.24 13.04 -16.35
C GLY A 46 -10.03 11.99 -15.28
N VAL A 47 -11.06 11.71 -14.47
CA VAL A 47 -11.01 10.65 -13.45
C VAL A 47 -10.80 9.29 -14.09
N VAL A 48 -11.56 8.93 -15.13
CA VAL A 48 -11.46 7.62 -15.79
C VAL A 48 -10.10 7.42 -16.44
N TRP A 49 -9.63 8.37 -17.25
CA TRP A 49 -8.33 8.27 -17.92
C TRP A 49 -7.15 8.37 -16.95
N GLY A 50 -7.25 9.21 -15.92
CA GLY A 50 -6.25 9.29 -14.85
C GLY A 50 -6.14 8.00 -14.07
N THR A 51 -7.27 7.43 -13.65
CA THR A 51 -7.32 6.15 -12.92
C THR A 51 -6.81 5.00 -13.78
N ALA A 52 -7.21 4.92 -15.06
CA ALA A 52 -6.73 3.89 -15.97
C ALA A 52 -5.20 3.96 -16.16
N GLY A 53 -4.65 5.17 -16.30
CA GLY A 53 -3.21 5.40 -16.37
C GLY A 53 -2.48 5.00 -15.08
N ALA A 54 -3.03 5.35 -13.92
CA ALA A 54 -2.50 4.97 -12.61
C ALA A 54 -2.50 3.45 -12.41
N ILE A 55 -3.61 2.77 -12.70
CA ILE A 55 -3.70 1.29 -12.63
C ILE A 55 -2.63 0.66 -13.53
N LEU A 56 -2.53 1.11 -14.79
CA LEU A 56 -1.57 0.57 -15.74
C LEU A 56 -0.13 0.72 -15.23
N LEU A 57 0.21 1.92 -14.74
CA LEU A 57 1.52 2.17 -14.14
C LEU A 57 1.78 1.24 -12.95
N ARG A 58 0.79 1.06 -12.07
CA ARG A 58 0.92 0.20 -10.89
C ARG A 58 1.12 -1.26 -11.27
N ILE A 59 0.42 -1.77 -12.29
CA ILE A 59 0.65 -3.13 -12.82
C ILE A 59 2.10 -3.28 -13.31
N VAL A 60 2.62 -2.29 -14.04
CA VAL A 60 4.02 -2.31 -14.53
C VAL A 60 5.01 -2.27 -13.38
N LEU A 61 4.81 -1.39 -12.39
CA LEU A 61 5.68 -1.28 -11.22
C LEU A 61 5.69 -2.56 -10.39
N ILE A 62 4.54 -3.19 -10.19
CA ILE A 62 4.41 -4.46 -9.47
C ILE A 62 5.09 -5.58 -10.25
N ALA A 63 4.86 -5.68 -11.56
CA ALA A 63 5.50 -6.70 -12.37
C ALA A 63 7.03 -6.59 -12.28
N PHE A 64 7.56 -5.36 -12.30
CA PHE A 64 8.97 -5.11 -12.08
C PHE A 64 9.41 -5.47 -10.66
N ALA A 65 8.67 -5.04 -9.63
CA ALA A 65 9.00 -5.30 -8.24
C ALA A 65 9.03 -6.81 -7.90
N VAL A 66 8.07 -7.58 -8.42
CA VAL A 66 8.03 -9.04 -8.23
C VAL A 66 9.31 -9.70 -8.75
N VAL A 67 9.76 -9.34 -9.95
CA VAL A 67 11.02 -9.86 -10.50
C VAL A 67 12.22 -9.37 -9.69
N LEU A 68 12.17 -8.13 -9.21
CA LEU A 68 13.26 -7.53 -8.44
C LEU A 68 13.42 -8.17 -7.05
N LEU A 69 12.33 -8.66 -6.45
CA LEU A 69 12.37 -9.37 -5.17
C LEU A 69 13.12 -10.71 -5.25
N ASP A 70 13.32 -11.29 -6.44
CA ASP A 70 14.15 -12.50 -6.57
C ASP A 70 15.66 -12.19 -6.46
N VAL A 71 16.05 -10.91 -6.45
CA VAL A 71 17.44 -10.50 -6.22
C VAL A 71 17.77 -10.61 -4.72
N PRO A 72 18.89 -11.26 -4.33
CA PRO A 72 19.29 -11.36 -2.93
C PRO A 72 19.38 -9.99 -2.25
N PHE A 73 19.02 -9.94 -0.97
CA PHE A 73 18.93 -8.74 -0.11
C PHE A 73 17.79 -7.77 -0.43
N LEU A 74 17.10 -7.90 -1.57
CA LEU A 74 16.00 -6.98 -1.89
C LEU A 74 14.72 -7.29 -1.13
N LYS A 75 14.43 -8.55 -0.80
CA LYS A 75 13.29 -8.88 0.08
C LYS A 75 13.56 -8.36 1.49
N PHE A 76 14.80 -8.45 1.97
CA PHE A 76 15.20 -7.86 3.23
C PHE A 76 15.05 -6.33 3.24
N ALA A 77 15.59 -5.64 2.24
CA ALA A 77 15.47 -4.19 2.10
C ALA A 77 14.00 -3.75 1.97
N GLY A 78 13.20 -4.46 1.16
CA GLY A 78 11.77 -4.26 1.02
C GLY A 78 11.04 -4.46 2.35
N GLY A 79 11.40 -5.48 3.11
CA GLY A 79 10.85 -5.72 4.44
C GLY A 79 11.17 -4.61 5.44
N VAL A 80 12.41 -4.10 5.46
CA VAL A 80 12.78 -2.93 6.28
C VAL A 80 11.96 -1.71 5.88
N LEU A 81 11.78 -1.47 4.58
CA LEU A 81 10.94 -0.39 4.09
C LEU A 81 9.47 -0.58 4.51
N LEU A 82 8.95 -1.81 4.48
CA LEU A 82 7.59 -2.10 4.92
C LEU A 82 7.37 -1.89 6.43
N LEU A 83 8.36 -2.21 7.26
CA LEU A 83 8.32 -1.84 8.69
C LEU A 83 8.22 -0.32 8.83
N TRP A 84 9.03 0.42 8.08
CA TRP A 84 9.00 1.88 8.09
C TRP A 84 7.64 2.44 7.64
N ILE A 85 7.08 1.93 6.53
CA ILE A 85 5.77 2.34 6.02
C ILE A 85 4.68 2.03 7.05
N GLY A 86 4.69 0.84 7.65
CA GLY A 86 3.71 0.46 8.68
C GLY A 86 3.76 1.37 9.91
N ILE A 87 4.96 1.74 10.36
CA ILE A 87 5.14 2.68 11.47
C ILE A 87 4.64 4.07 11.09
N LYS A 88 4.99 4.56 9.89
CA LYS A 88 4.57 5.86 9.35
C LYS A 88 3.05 5.92 9.16
N LEU A 89 2.41 4.82 8.79
CA LEU A 89 0.96 4.71 8.61
C LEU A 89 0.20 5.02 9.92
N MET A 90 0.72 4.61 11.07
CA MET A 90 0.09 4.89 12.38
C MET A 90 0.39 6.29 12.93
N ALA A 91 1.44 6.94 12.43
CA ALA A 91 1.81 8.30 12.77
C ALA A 91 2.17 9.09 11.50
N PRO A 92 1.16 9.47 10.69
CA PRO A 92 1.40 10.28 9.49
C PRO A 92 2.07 11.60 9.84
N ALA A 93 2.97 12.08 8.96
CA ALA A 93 3.46 13.46 9.03
C ALA A 93 2.42 14.39 8.38
N ALA A 94 2.32 15.64 8.85
CA ALA A 94 1.20 16.52 8.55
C ALA A 94 1.12 17.08 7.11
N ASP A 95 2.13 16.87 6.25
CA ASP A 95 2.33 17.76 5.08
C ASP A 95 2.36 17.06 3.70
N ALA A 96 1.65 15.95 3.48
CA ALA A 96 1.88 15.13 2.28
C ALA A 96 1.22 15.62 0.97
N HIS A 97 0.23 16.54 0.99
CA HIS A 97 -0.61 16.80 -0.21
C HIS A 97 -0.83 18.28 -0.59
N ASP A 98 -0.07 19.22 -0.04
CA ASP A 98 -0.32 20.66 -0.24
C ASP A 98 0.13 21.23 -1.60
N ASP A 99 0.87 20.48 -2.42
CA ASP A 99 1.42 20.99 -3.70
C ASP A 99 0.65 20.52 -4.96
N ILE A 100 -0.57 19.99 -4.80
CA ILE A 100 -1.37 19.54 -5.95
C ILE A 100 -2.08 20.72 -6.59
N LYS A 101 -1.42 21.31 -7.58
CA LYS A 101 -1.99 22.38 -8.40
C LYS A 101 -3.09 21.81 -9.30
N PRO A 102 -4.33 22.30 -9.19
CA PRO A 102 -5.40 21.87 -10.08
C PRO A 102 -5.09 22.29 -11.52
N ALA A 103 -5.37 21.40 -12.48
CA ALA A 103 -5.01 21.59 -13.87
C ALA A 103 -6.24 21.98 -14.72
N ASP A 104 -6.07 22.93 -15.64
CA ASP A 104 -7.16 23.44 -16.48
C ASP A 104 -7.37 22.64 -17.77
N LYS A 105 -6.49 21.66 -18.04
CA LYS A 105 -6.53 20.80 -19.24
C LYS A 105 -6.62 19.34 -18.84
N LEU A 106 -7.44 18.57 -19.56
CA LEU A 106 -7.65 17.14 -19.33
C LEU A 106 -6.34 16.35 -19.22
N TRP A 107 -5.45 16.50 -20.19
CA TRP A 107 -4.15 15.81 -20.21
C TRP A 107 -3.20 16.26 -19.10
N ALA A 108 -3.29 17.52 -18.67
CA ALA A 108 -2.51 18.00 -17.54
C ALA A 108 -3.02 17.37 -16.22
N ALA A 109 -4.34 17.26 -16.04
CA ALA A 109 -4.94 16.59 -14.90
C ALA A 109 -4.58 15.09 -14.86
N VAL A 110 -4.66 14.39 -16.00
CA VAL A 110 -4.24 12.98 -16.12
C VAL A 110 -2.77 12.81 -15.75
N LYS A 111 -1.89 13.69 -16.25
CA LYS A 111 -0.46 13.66 -15.92
C LYS A 111 -0.21 13.87 -14.42
N THR A 112 -0.89 14.84 -13.81
CA THR A 112 -0.79 15.08 -12.36
C THR A 112 -1.23 13.85 -11.56
N ILE A 113 -2.33 13.21 -11.96
CA ILE A 113 -2.82 11.97 -11.31
C ILE A 113 -1.77 10.86 -11.42
N VAL A 114 -1.24 10.60 -12.61
CA VAL A 114 -0.27 9.52 -12.83
C VAL A 114 1.04 9.78 -12.06
N ILE A 115 1.51 11.03 -11.99
CA ILE A 115 2.73 11.37 -11.23
C ILE A 115 2.49 11.21 -9.73
N ALA A 116 1.36 11.72 -9.23
CA ALA A 116 1.03 11.57 -7.82
C ALA A 116 0.88 10.10 -7.42
N ASP A 117 0.17 9.31 -8.24
CA ASP A 117 0.07 7.87 -8.02
C ASP A 117 1.43 7.19 -8.12
N ALA A 118 2.35 7.59 -9.02
CA ALA A 118 3.69 7.01 -9.09
C ALA A 118 4.49 7.19 -7.79
N VAL A 119 4.51 8.42 -7.26
CA VAL A 119 5.24 8.75 -6.03
C VAL A 119 4.64 8.02 -4.84
N MET A 120 3.31 7.96 -4.78
CA MET A 120 2.60 7.34 -3.67
C MET A 120 2.58 5.81 -3.75
N SER A 121 2.48 5.26 -4.95
CA SER A 121 2.38 3.82 -5.17
C SER A 121 3.71 3.10 -5.04
N LEU A 122 4.86 3.78 -5.01
CA LEU A 122 6.16 3.11 -4.82
C LEU A 122 6.20 2.28 -3.53
N ASP A 123 5.73 2.87 -2.43
CA ASP A 123 5.63 2.22 -1.12
C ASP A 123 4.57 1.09 -1.13
N ASN A 124 3.45 1.35 -1.82
CA ASN A 124 2.34 0.39 -1.94
C ASN A 124 2.71 -0.83 -2.81
N VAL A 125 3.46 -0.62 -3.90
CA VAL A 125 3.92 -1.66 -4.83
C VAL A 125 4.77 -2.68 -4.11
N ILE A 126 5.68 -2.25 -3.23
CA ILE A 126 6.52 -3.15 -2.44
C ILE A 126 5.67 -3.95 -1.43
N ALA A 127 4.65 -3.32 -0.84
CA ALA A 127 3.73 -3.98 0.08
C ALA A 127 2.89 -5.05 -0.62
N ILE A 128 2.34 -4.72 -1.79
CA ILE A 128 1.54 -5.62 -2.62
C ILE A 128 2.41 -6.77 -3.16
N ALA A 129 3.61 -6.48 -3.67
CA ALA A 129 4.53 -7.51 -4.13
C ALA A 129 4.92 -8.45 -2.99
N GLY A 130 5.21 -7.92 -1.79
CA GLY A 130 5.49 -8.72 -0.60
C GLY A 130 4.29 -9.55 -0.11
N ALA A 131 3.07 -9.03 -0.23
CA ALA A 131 1.86 -9.80 0.07
C ALA A 131 1.64 -10.95 -0.93
N ALA A 132 1.98 -10.72 -2.19
CA ALA A 132 1.84 -11.68 -3.28
C ALA A 132 2.94 -12.75 -3.30
N GLU A 133 4.08 -12.56 -2.62
CA GLU A 133 5.15 -13.57 -2.49
C GLU A 133 4.66 -14.92 -1.97
N ARG A 134 3.65 -14.91 -1.08
CA ARG A 134 3.07 -16.12 -0.50
C ARG A 134 2.23 -16.95 -1.46
N ALA A 135 1.88 -16.38 -2.60
CA ALA A 135 1.13 -17.08 -3.62
C ALA A 135 2.04 -17.78 -4.62
N ASP A 136 1.50 -18.81 -5.27
CA ASP A 136 2.22 -19.58 -6.28
C ASP A 136 2.81 -18.65 -7.37
N PRO A 137 4.11 -18.79 -7.71
CA PRO A 137 4.78 -17.96 -8.71
C PRO A 137 4.06 -17.90 -10.06
N SER A 138 3.41 -19.00 -10.46
CA SER A 138 2.71 -19.09 -11.75
C SER A 138 1.46 -18.20 -11.83
N HIS A 139 0.87 -17.82 -10.68
CA HIS A 139 -0.37 -17.03 -10.61
C HIS A 139 -0.20 -15.70 -9.87
N ARG A 140 1.01 -15.39 -9.37
CA ARG A 140 1.29 -14.18 -8.58
C ARG A 140 0.86 -12.89 -9.25
N LEU A 141 1.23 -12.67 -10.52
CA LEU A 141 0.84 -11.46 -11.25
C LEU A 141 -0.67 -11.39 -11.49
N ALA A 142 -1.29 -12.52 -11.82
CA ALA A 142 -2.74 -12.57 -12.04
C ALA A 142 -3.52 -12.23 -10.75
N LEU A 143 -3.06 -12.73 -9.60
CA LEU A 143 -3.61 -12.41 -8.28
C LEU A 143 -3.54 -10.91 -7.97
N VAL A 144 -2.39 -10.29 -8.25
CA VAL A 144 -2.20 -8.87 -7.98
C VAL A 144 -3.04 -8.01 -8.91
N ILE A 145 -3.06 -8.32 -10.20
CA ILE A 145 -3.89 -7.60 -11.17
C ILE A 145 -5.36 -7.73 -10.77
N PHE A 146 -5.81 -8.92 -10.38
CA PHE A 146 -7.18 -9.13 -9.91
C PHE A 146 -7.48 -8.30 -8.65
N GLY A 147 -6.60 -8.34 -7.64
CA GLY A 147 -6.74 -7.53 -6.43
C GLY A 147 -6.85 -6.04 -6.73
N LEU A 148 -6.00 -5.54 -7.64
CA LEU A 148 -5.97 -4.14 -8.04
C LEU A 148 -7.22 -3.71 -8.84
N VAL A 149 -7.67 -4.55 -9.77
CA VAL A 149 -8.89 -4.30 -10.56
C VAL A 149 -10.12 -4.27 -9.67
N VAL A 150 -10.14 -5.03 -8.57
CA VAL A 150 -11.24 -5.01 -7.59
C VAL A 150 -11.12 -3.81 -6.63
N SER A 151 -9.92 -3.51 -6.12
CA SER A 151 -9.70 -2.47 -5.10
C SER A 151 -9.92 -1.06 -5.63
N VAL A 152 -9.44 -0.75 -6.84
CA VAL A 152 -9.43 0.63 -7.36
C VAL A 152 -10.84 1.20 -7.56
N PRO A 153 -11.79 0.48 -8.18
CA PRO A 153 -13.22 0.79 -8.11
C PRO A 153 -13.72 1.19 -6.72
N ILE A 154 -13.45 0.36 -5.72
CA ILE A 154 -13.93 0.55 -4.35
C ILE A 154 -13.36 1.84 -3.78
N ILE A 155 -12.09 2.14 -4.05
CA ILE A 155 -11.43 3.35 -3.59
C ILE A 155 -11.97 4.58 -4.32
N VAL A 156 -12.07 4.56 -5.65
CA VAL A 156 -12.51 5.73 -6.43
C VAL A 156 -13.96 6.11 -6.11
N TRP A 157 -14.88 5.14 -6.10
CA TRP A 157 -16.29 5.39 -5.82
C TRP A 157 -16.61 5.47 -4.32
N GLY A 158 -15.91 4.70 -3.50
CA GLY A 158 -16.12 4.60 -2.06
C GLY A 158 -15.18 5.47 -1.22
N SER A 159 -14.33 6.31 -1.81
CA SER A 159 -13.31 7.10 -1.09
C SER A 159 -13.84 7.84 0.13
N THR A 160 -14.97 8.53 -0.02
CA THR A 160 -15.58 9.27 1.10
C THR A 160 -16.07 8.36 2.23
N LEU A 161 -16.53 7.15 1.90
CA LEU A 161 -16.92 6.14 2.88
C LEU A 161 -15.69 5.54 3.54
N VAL A 162 -14.69 5.14 2.75
CA VAL A 162 -13.42 4.56 3.21
C VAL A 162 -12.70 5.53 4.16
N LEU A 163 -12.54 6.80 3.76
CA LEU A 163 -11.92 7.83 4.58
C LEU A 163 -12.67 8.03 5.89
N LYS A 164 -14.01 8.15 5.84
CA LYS A 164 -14.83 8.23 7.05
C LYS A 164 -14.69 7.01 7.93
N MET A 165 -14.55 5.80 7.37
CA MET A 165 -14.35 4.58 8.15
C MET A 165 -12.99 4.56 8.82
N LEU A 166 -11.92 4.98 8.13
CA LEU A 166 -10.57 5.08 8.71
C LEU A 166 -10.52 6.14 9.82
N ASP A 167 -11.17 7.29 9.62
CA ASP A 167 -11.27 8.36 10.63
C ASP A 167 -12.12 7.92 11.83
N ARG A 168 -13.23 7.22 11.59
CA ARG A 168 -14.16 6.76 12.63
C ARG A 168 -13.60 5.58 13.42
N PHE A 169 -12.85 4.69 12.77
CA PHE A 169 -12.28 3.48 13.34
C PHE A 169 -10.76 3.45 13.16
N PRO A 170 -10.00 4.21 13.96
CA PRO A 170 -8.53 4.24 13.89
C PRO A 170 -7.87 2.87 14.09
N ILE A 171 -8.59 1.93 14.71
CA ILE A 171 -8.14 0.54 14.86
C ILE A 171 -7.88 -0.14 13.52
N ILE A 172 -8.59 0.24 12.45
CA ILE A 172 -8.37 -0.29 11.10
C ILE A 172 -6.95 0.07 10.61
N VAL A 173 -6.49 1.29 10.89
CA VAL A 173 -5.13 1.75 10.57
C VAL A 173 -4.10 0.94 11.36
N THR A 174 -4.35 0.65 12.64
CA THR A 174 -3.46 -0.17 13.47
C THR A 174 -3.40 -1.62 13.00
N LEU A 175 -4.53 -2.22 12.64
CA LEU A 175 -4.57 -3.58 12.08
C LEU A 175 -3.84 -3.63 10.73
N GLY A 176 -4.03 -2.60 9.91
CA GLY A 176 -3.34 -2.42 8.64
C GLY A 176 -1.83 -2.30 8.77
N ALA A 177 -1.36 -1.47 9.70
CA ALA A 177 0.04 -1.34 10.03
C ALA A 177 0.62 -2.66 10.57
N GLY A 178 -0.12 -3.37 11.42
CA GLY A 178 0.24 -4.70 11.89
C GLY A 178 0.36 -5.71 10.75
N LEU A 179 -0.56 -5.66 9.76
CA LEU A 179 -0.49 -6.49 8.56
C LEU A 179 0.77 -6.18 7.72
N LEU A 180 1.11 -4.90 7.54
CA LEU A 180 2.36 -4.51 6.86
C LEU A 180 3.58 -5.05 7.60
N GLY A 181 3.60 -4.96 8.93
CA GLY A 181 4.67 -5.55 9.75
C GLY A 181 4.74 -7.08 9.66
N TRP A 182 3.58 -7.74 9.56
CA TRP A 182 3.49 -9.18 9.34
C TRP A 182 4.07 -9.61 7.99
N ILE A 183 3.78 -8.86 6.92
CA ILE A 183 4.34 -9.10 5.60
C ILE A 183 5.84 -8.83 5.62
N ALA A 184 6.27 -7.71 6.23
CA ALA A 184 7.66 -7.32 6.33
C ALA A 184 8.53 -8.40 6.99
N GLY A 185 8.11 -8.90 8.16
CA GLY A 185 8.86 -9.92 8.89
C GLY A 185 8.98 -11.24 8.11
N GLY A 186 7.90 -11.66 7.45
CA GLY A 186 7.94 -12.81 6.55
C GLY A 186 8.84 -12.59 5.33
N LEU A 187 8.80 -11.39 4.74
CA LEU A 187 9.59 -11.03 3.57
C LEU A 187 11.09 -11.01 3.87
N MET A 188 11.49 -10.50 5.04
CA MET A 188 12.90 -10.43 5.45
C MET A 188 13.55 -11.81 5.66
N VAL A 189 12.80 -12.78 6.17
CA VAL A 189 13.31 -14.14 6.44
C VAL A 189 13.31 -15.01 5.19
N ASN A 190 12.37 -14.79 4.27
CA ASN A 190 12.31 -15.50 2.98
C ASN A 190 13.18 -14.86 1.89
N ASP A 191 14.20 -14.08 2.26
CA ASP A 191 15.14 -13.49 1.30
C ASP A 191 16.10 -14.56 0.77
N PRO A 192 16.37 -14.64 -0.55
CA PRO A 192 17.31 -15.61 -1.13
C PRO A 192 18.73 -15.56 -0.54
N ALA A 193 19.15 -14.43 0.06
CA ALA A 193 20.41 -14.35 0.79
C ALA A 193 20.44 -15.24 2.05
N GLY A 194 19.26 -15.56 2.59
CA GLY A 194 19.03 -16.40 3.77
C GLY A 194 19.22 -17.90 3.54
N ASP A 195 19.26 -18.37 2.29
CA ASP A 195 19.48 -19.79 1.92
C ASP A 195 20.79 -20.37 2.48
N ARG A 196 21.72 -19.50 2.91
CA ARG A 196 22.96 -19.86 3.60
C ARG A 196 22.74 -20.28 5.06
N TRP A 197 21.56 -20.05 5.63
CA TRP A 197 21.26 -20.27 7.05
C TRP A 197 19.99 -21.14 7.22
N PRO A 198 20.13 -22.49 7.21
CA PRO A 198 18.99 -23.42 7.21
C PRO A 198 18.03 -23.29 8.41
N LEU A 199 18.47 -22.67 9.52
CA LEU A 199 17.61 -22.39 10.67
C LEU A 199 16.52 -21.36 10.39
N LEU A 200 16.74 -20.47 9.41
CA LEU A 200 15.80 -19.40 9.03
C LEU A 200 14.70 -19.89 8.08
N ASP A 201 14.91 -21.00 7.38
CA ASP A 201 13.96 -21.59 6.42
C ASP A 201 12.93 -22.52 7.10
N THR A 202 12.70 -22.33 8.41
CA THR A 202 11.68 -23.09 9.13
C THR A 202 10.36 -22.31 9.18
N PRO A 203 9.20 -22.97 9.07
CA PRO A 203 7.90 -22.31 9.22
C PRO A 203 7.79 -21.53 10.55
N ALA A 204 8.43 -22.03 11.60
CA ALA A 204 8.49 -21.37 12.90
C ALA A 204 9.28 -20.05 12.86
N ALA A 205 10.40 -19.98 12.13
CA ALA A 205 11.16 -18.75 11.95
C ALA A 205 10.40 -17.72 11.13
N ILE A 206 9.73 -18.13 10.05
CA ILE A 206 8.92 -17.25 9.19
C ILE A 206 7.74 -16.66 9.98
N HIS A 207 6.99 -17.49 10.72
CA HIS A 207 5.89 -17.01 11.55
C HIS A 207 6.38 -16.17 12.72
N GLY A 208 7.47 -16.56 13.37
CA GLY A 208 8.11 -15.79 14.44
C GLY A 208 8.52 -14.39 13.99
N ALA A 209 9.17 -14.29 12.82
CA ALA A 209 9.54 -13.00 12.25
C ALA A 209 8.34 -12.17 11.80
N SER A 210 7.31 -12.79 11.23
CA SER A 210 6.06 -12.10 10.87
C SER A 210 5.37 -11.52 12.11
N ILE A 211 5.27 -12.30 13.19
CA ILE A 211 4.71 -11.84 14.48
C ILE A 211 5.58 -10.71 15.05
N ALA A 212 6.90 -10.88 15.06
CA ALA A 212 7.83 -9.87 15.55
C ALA A 212 7.70 -8.56 14.75
N GLY A 213 7.64 -8.64 13.42
CA GLY A 213 7.46 -7.48 12.55
C GLY A 213 6.14 -6.75 12.82
N ALA A 214 5.04 -7.48 12.96
CA ALA A 214 3.74 -6.90 13.33
C ALA A 214 3.79 -6.19 14.70
N LEU A 215 4.39 -6.84 15.70
CA LEU A 215 4.55 -6.27 17.04
C LEU A 215 5.46 -5.03 17.03
N ILE A 216 6.57 -5.07 16.29
CA ILE A 216 7.50 -3.93 16.14
C ILE A 216 6.75 -2.73 15.57
N VAL A 217 6.00 -2.92 14.47
CA VAL A 217 5.26 -1.83 13.84
C VAL A 217 4.23 -1.23 14.80
N VAL A 218 3.43 -2.10 15.45
CA VAL A 218 2.38 -1.65 16.37
C VAL A 218 2.98 -0.94 17.58
N VAL A 219 3.98 -1.52 18.25
CA VAL A 219 4.61 -0.92 19.45
C VAL A 219 5.32 0.38 19.09
N ALA A 220 6.14 0.38 18.04
CA ALA A 220 6.89 1.57 17.63
C ALA A 220 5.95 2.70 17.17
N GLY A 221 4.91 2.39 16.39
CA GLY A 221 3.97 3.41 15.95
C GLY A 221 3.10 3.95 17.11
N TYR A 222 2.71 3.13 18.09
CA TYR A 222 2.06 3.64 19.31
C TYR A 222 3.00 4.54 20.11
N ALA A 223 4.26 4.16 20.26
CA ALA A 223 5.27 4.97 20.95
C ALA A 223 5.49 6.33 20.26
N LEU A 224 5.56 6.36 18.92
CA LEU A 224 5.70 7.60 18.15
C LEU A 224 4.43 8.46 18.21
N ARG A 225 3.24 7.85 18.12
CA ARG A 225 1.96 8.58 18.25
C ARG A 225 1.85 9.24 19.63
N LYS A 226 2.23 8.54 20.69
CA LYS A 226 2.25 9.09 22.06
C LYS A 226 3.22 10.27 22.18
N ARG A 227 4.43 10.16 21.59
CA ARG A 227 5.44 11.23 21.60
C ARG A 227 5.00 12.48 20.83
N ARG A 228 4.30 12.32 19.70
CA ARG A 228 3.78 13.46 18.93
C ARG A 228 2.58 14.13 19.61
N GLY A 229 1.73 13.36 20.31
CA GLY A 229 0.64 13.90 21.11
C GLY A 229 1.09 14.75 22.30
N THR A 230 2.29 14.50 22.85
CA THR A 230 2.86 15.30 23.95
C THR A 230 3.51 16.62 23.52
N SER A 231 3.86 16.77 22.24
CA SER A 231 4.50 18.01 21.72
C SER A 231 3.51 19.10 21.31
N GLY A 232 2.20 18.87 21.47
CA GLY A 232 1.12 19.78 21.06
C GLY A 232 0.34 20.44 22.19
N ALA A 233 0.83 20.43 23.44
CA ALA A 233 0.21 21.20 24.51
C ALA A 233 0.58 22.69 24.32
N PRO A 234 -0.37 23.61 24.02
CA PRO A 234 -0.11 25.03 24.17
C PRO A 234 0.07 25.26 25.66
N GLY A 235 1.21 25.85 26.05
CA GLY A 235 1.37 26.41 27.38
C GLY A 235 0.23 27.40 27.63
N SER A 236 -0.67 27.04 28.54
CA SER A 236 -1.52 27.99 29.22
C SER A 236 -0.63 28.91 30.05
N HIS A 237 -0.58 30.20 29.73
CA HIS A 237 -0.63 31.34 30.65
C HIS A 237 -0.73 32.64 29.85
#